data_AF-A0A966QIV9-F1
#
_entry.id   AF-A0A966QIV9-F1
#
_cell.length_a   1.000
_cell.length_b   1.000
_cell.length_c   1.000
_cell.angle_alpha   90.00
_cell.angle_beta   90.00
_cell.angle_gamma   90.00
#
_symmetry.space_group_name_H-M   'P 1'
#
loop_
_entity.id
_entity.type
_entity.pdbx_description
1 polymer ?
#
loop_
_entity_poly.entity_id
_entity_poly.type
_entity_poly.pdbx_seq_one_letter_code
_entity_poly.pdbx_strand_id
1 'polypeptide(L)'
;MVRALAIGASDIHVEPQEKGLQVRLRLDGVLQKAFESLPSKVIPALTSRFKIMADLDIAERRLPQDGRIRRHYKGRTVDFRVNVLPSRFGEKIVLRLLDSSAAQLDLDQLVTDPVALAEIRDMGRKP
;
A
#
# COMPACT_ATOMS: atom_id res chain seq x y z
N MET A 1 -8.83 -1.32 4.15
CA MET A 1 -8.79 -0.20 3.19
C MET A 1 -9.33 1.08 3.81
N VAL A 2 -10.62 1.17 4.17
CA VAL A 2 -11.20 2.41 4.75
C VAL A 2 -10.40 2.95 5.93
N ARG A 3 -10.02 2.10 6.89
CA ARG A 3 -9.18 2.52 8.02
C ARG A 3 -7.81 3.06 7.58
N ALA A 4 -7.16 2.41 6.62
CA ALA A 4 -5.87 2.87 6.07
C ALA A 4 -6.01 4.27 5.45
N LEU A 5 -7.07 4.50 4.68
CA LEU A 5 -7.38 5.81 4.08
C LEU A 5 -7.69 6.87 5.13
N ALA A 6 -8.42 6.50 6.19
CA ALA A 6 -8.80 7.42 7.24
C ALA A 6 -7.59 7.94 8.06
N ILE A 7 -6.57 7.09 8.24
CA ILE A 7 -5.37 7.44 9.01
C ILE A 7 -4.16 7.82 8.14
N GLY A 8 -4.33 7.88 6.81
CA GLY A 8 -3.23 8.24 5.89
C GLY A 8 -2.11 7.18 5.77
N ALA A 9 -2.42 5.90 5.96
CA ALA A 9 -1.42 4.83 5.82
C ALA A 9 -1.00 4.61 4.35
N SER A 10 0.29 4.42 4.12
CA SER A 10 0.87 4.24 2.78
C SER A 10 0.79 2.80 2.26
N ASP A 11 0.88 1.81 3.15
CA ASP A 11 0.77 0.39 2.79
C ASP A 11 -0.16 -0.35 3.76
N ILE A 12 -0.87 -1.36 3.24
CA ILE A 12 -1.61 -2.37 4.00
C ILE A 12 -0.91 -3.71 3.78
N HIS A 13 -0.50 -4.36 4.86
CA HIS A 13 0.12 -5.68 4.84
C HIS A 13 -0.85 -6.69 5.43
N VAL A 14 -1.20 -7.73 4.68
CA VAL A 14 -2.03 -8.86 5.09
C VAL A 14 -1.14 -10.09 5.05
N GLU A 15 -0.75 -10.57 6.23
CA GLU A 15 0.38 -11.47 6.40
C GLU A 15 -0.06 -12.74 7.14
N PRO A 16 -0.17 -13.87 6.42
CA PRO A 16 -0.35 -15.18 7.03
C PRO A 16 0.84 -15.52 7.94
N GLN A 17 0.55 -16.00 9.13
CA GLN A 17 1.51 -16.42 10.16
C GLN A 17 1.11 -17.81 10.66
N GLU A 18 2.01 -18.45 11.40
CA GLU A 18 1.75 -19.77 12.00
C GLU A 18 0.48 -19.80 12.85
N LYS A 19 0.27 -18.76 13.67
CA LYS A 19 -0.83 -18.66 14.65
C LYS A 19 -2.06 -17.89 14.15
N GLY A 20 -2.12 -17.51 12.88
CA GLY A 20 -3.24 -16.72 12.35
C GLY A 20 -2.83 -15.76 11.23
N LEU A 21 -3.68 -14.78 10.98
CA LEU A 21 -3.47 -13.73 9.99
C LEU A 21 -3.23 -12.40 10.69
N GLN A 22 -2.08 -11.78 10.43
CA GLN A 22 -1.76 -10.46 10.94
C GLN A 22 -2.03 -9.41 9.86
N VAL A 23 -2.67 -8.30 10.25
CA VAL A 23 -2.80 -7.13 9.38
C VAL A 23 -2.03 -5.96 9.98
N ARG A 24 -1.12 -5.38 9.19
CA ARG A 24 -0.35 -4.20 9.57
C ARG A 24 -0.59 -3.05 8.60
N LEU A 25 -0.48 -1.83 9.09
CA LEU A 25 -0.52 -0.61 8.30
C LEU A 25 0.83 0.09 8.42
N ARG A 26 1.33 0.63 7.31
CA ARG A 26 2.48 1.53 7.34
C ARG A 26 2.00 2.95 7.51
N LEU A 27 2.34 3.56 8.64
CA LEU A 27 2.07 4.97 8.94
C LEU A 27 3.42 5.64 9.17
N ASP A 28 3.70 6.72 8.43
CA ASP A 28 4.95 7.49 8.52
C ASP A 28 6.20 6.60 8.47
N GLY A 29 6.20 5.63 7.56
CA GLY A 29 7.29 4.67 7.38
C GLY A 29 7.27 3.47 8.33
N VAL A 30 6.53 3.53 9.44
CA VAL A 30 6.52 2.51 10.50
C VAL A 30 5.35 1.54 10.35
N LEU A 31 5.61 0.23 10.47
CA LEU A 31 4.58 -0.80 10.45
C LEU A 31 3.95 -1.00 11.83
N GLN A 32 2.64 -0.84 11.91
CA GLN A 32 1.86 -0.99 13.13
C GLN A 32 0.75 -2.02 12.94
N LYS A 33 0.44 -2.80 13.98
CA LYS A 33 -0.69 -3.75 13.93
C LYS A 33 -2.01 -2.99 13.84
N ALA A 34 -2.83 -3.34 12.87
CA ALA A 34 -4.12 -2.68 12.68
C ALA A 34 -5.20 -3.24 13.63
N PHE A 35 -5.17 -4.55 13.84
CA PHE A 35 -6.15 -5.30 14.63
C PHE A 35 -5.43 -6.47 15.34
N GLU A 36 -6.14 -7.14 16.24
CA GLU A 36 -5.73 -8.45 16.73
C GLU A 36 -5.63 -9.46 15.58
N SER A 37 -4.79 -10.48 15.77
CA SER A 37 -4.60 -11.52 14.75
C SER A 37 -5.90 -12.26 14.49
N LEU A 38 -6.25 -12.41 13.22
CA LEU A 38 -7.43 -13.15 12.80
C LEU A 38 -7.15 -14.66 12.76
N PRO A 39 -8.15 -15.54 12.96
CA PRO A 39 -7.95 -16.99 12.90
C PRO A 39 -7.49 -17.48 11.52
N SER A 40 -6.61 -18.49 11.45
CA SER A 40 -6.07 -18.99 10.17
C SER A 40 -7.13 -19.45 9.16
N LYS A 41 -8.30 -19.90 9.65
CA LYS A 41 -9.44 -20.31 8.80
C LYS A 41 -9.95 -19.22 7.84
N VAL A 42 -9.70 -17.94 8.13
CA VAL A 42 -10.16 -16.84 7.27
C VAL A 42 -9.21 -16.53 6.10
N ILE A 43 -7.98 -17.05 6.13
CA ILE A 43 -6.92 -16.73 5.15
C ILE A 43 -7.40 -17.01 3.72
N PRO A 44 -7.91 -18.21 3.36
CA PRO A 44 -8.27 -18.50 1.97
C PRO A 44 -9.38 -17.59 1.44
N ALA A 45 -10.39 -17.31 2.27
CA ALA A 45 -11.51 -16.45 1.89
C ALA A 45 -11.06 -14.99 1.67
N LEU A 46 -10.21 -14.46 2.55
CA LEU A 46 -9.65 -13.12 2.39
C LEU A 46 -8.75 -13.01 1.16
N THR A 47 -7.87 -13.99 0.96
CA THR A 47 -6.98 -14.01 -0.21
C THR A 47 -7.78 -14.03 -1.52
N SER A 48 -8.80 -14.89 -1.62
CA SER A 48 -9.69 -14.93 -2.78
C SER A 48 -10.41 -13.59 -2.99
N ARG A 49 -10.89 -12.95 -1.92
CA ARG A 49 -11.55 -11.65 -2.02
C ARG A 49 -10.63 -10.55 -2.55
N PHE A 50 -9.36 -10.52 -2.11
CA PHE A 50 -8.38 -9.58 -2.62
C PHE A 50 -8.03 -9.84 -4.09
N LYS A 51 -7.86 -11.11 -4.48
CA LYS A 51 -7.60 -11.48 -5.88
C LYS A 51 -8.74 -11.10 -6.81
N ILE A 52 -9.98 -11.40 -6.44
CA ILE A 52 -11.17 -10.97 -7.20
C ILE A 52 -11.20 -9.45 -7.35
N MET A 53 -10.97 -8.73 -6.24
CA MET A 53 -11.01 -7.27 -6.27
C MET A 53 -9.92 -6.65 -7.15
N ALA A 54 -8.79 -7.34 -7.31
CA ALA A 54 -7.62 -6.91 -8.06
C ALA A 54 -7.52 -7.52 -9.47
N ASP A 55 -8.54 -8.28 -9.90
CA ASP A 55 -8.58 -8.99 -11.19
C ASP A 55 -7.43 -10.00 -11.38
N LEU A 56 -7.18 -10.81 -10.34
CA LEU A 56 -6.10 -11.80 -10.29
C LEU A 56 -6.62 -13.24 -10.35
N ASP A 57 -5.78 -14.16 -10.83
CA ASP A 57 -6.09 -15.58 -10.89
C ASP A 57 -6.12 -16.19 -9.48
N ILE A 58 -7.31 -16.61 -9.06
CA ILE A 58 -7.58 -17.23 -7.76
C ILE A 58 -6.95 -18.63 -7.67
N ALA A 59 -6.91 -19.36 -8.79
CA ALA A 59 -6.41 -20.73 -8.85
C ALA A 59 -4.87 -20.79 -8.78
N GLU A 60 -4.17 -19.80 -9.35
CA GLU A 60 -2.71 -19.74 -9.27
C GLU A 60 -2.25 -19.22 -7.89
N ARG A 61 -1.51 -20.04 -7.14
CA ARG A 61 -1.05 -19.75 -5.77
C ARG A 61 0.45 -19.96 -5.56
N ARG A 62 1.17 -20.35 -6.62
CA ARG A 62 2.60 -20.71 -6.63
C ARG A 62 3.47 -19.60 -7.18
N LEU A 63 2.89 -18.70 -7.97
CA LEU A 63 3.58 -17.56 -8.57
C LEU A 63 3.11 -16.23 -7.93
N PRO A 64 4.00 -15.23 -7.80
CA PRO A 64 3.60 -13.87 -7.45
C PRO A 64 2.62 -13.29 -8.47
N GLN A 65 1.71 -12.43 -8.01
CA GLN A 65 0.75 -11.73 -8.85
C GLN A 65 0.62 -10.25 -8.46
N ASP A 66 0.46 -9.39 -9.46
CA ASP A 66 0.33 -7.94 -9.32
C ASP A 66 -0.98 -7.46 -9.95
N GLY A 67 -1.77 -6.67 -9.23
CA GLY A 67 -3.05 -6.14 -9.69
C GLY A 67 -3.31 -4.74 -9.17
N ARG A 68 -4.52 -4.23 -9.43
CA ARG A 68 -4.94 -2.91 -8.97
C ARG A 68 -6.35 -2.96 -8.42
N ILE A 69 -6.60 -2.21 -7.34
CA ILE A 69 -7.93 -2.01 -6.78
C ILE A 69 -8.25 -0.53 -6.78
N ARG A 70 -9.30 -0.14 -7.50
CA ARG A 70 -9.84 1.22 -7.46
C ARG A 70 -10.95 1.33 -6.42
N ARG A 71 -10.93 2.39 -5.59
CA ARG A 71 -11.96 2.67 -4.59
C ARG A 71 -12.31 4.16 -4.55
N HIS A 72 -13.58 4.45 -4.35
CA HIS A 72 -14.05 5.81 -4.07
C HIS A 72 -14.06 6.03 -2.56
N TYR A 73 -13.47 7.13 -2.11
CA TYR A 73 -13.41 7.50 -0.69
C TYR A 73 -13.43 9.02 -0.55
N LYS A 74 -14.37 9.56 0.25
CA LYS A 74 -14.53 11.00 0.50
C LYS A 74 -14.52 11.86 -0.79
N GLY A 75 -15.27 11.44 -1.80
CA GLY A 75 -15.42 12.18 -3.06
C GLY A 75 -14.23 12.08 -4.03
N ARG A 76 -13.16 11.35 -3.70
CA ARG A 76 -12.03 11.09 -4.61
C ARG A 76 -11.88 9.61 -4.93
N THR A 77 -11.35 9.34 -6.12
CA THR A 77 -10.93 8.01 -6.55
C THR A 77 -9.51 7.76 -6.05
N VAL A 78 -9.30 6.58 -5.48
CA VAL A 78 -8.03 6.15 -4.91
C VAL A 78 -7.67 4.80 -5.51
N ASP A 79 -6.45 4.69 -6.02
CA ASP A 79 -5.94 3.46 -6.60
C ASP A 79 -4.99 2.76 -5.61
N PHE A 80 -5.15 1.46 -5.47
CA PHE A 80 -4.21 0.62 -4.74
C PHE A 80 -3.49 -0.29 -5.71
N ARG A 81 -2.16 -0.34 -5.65
CA ARG A 81 -1.39 -1.43 -6.26
C ARG A 81 -1.40 -2.61 -5.31
N VAL A 82 -1.79 -3.78 -5.79
CA VAL A 82 -1.92 -5.00 -4.99
C VAL A 82 -0.87 -6.00 -5.42
N ASN A 83 -0.17 -6.58 -4.48
CA ASN A 83 0.85 -7.60 -4.69
C ASN A 83 0.48 -8.82 -3.86
N VAL A 84 0.46 -9.99 -4.48
CA VAL A 84 0.16 -11.28 -3.84
C VAL A 84 1.38 -12.17 -4.01
N LEU A 85 1.97 -12.61 -2.91
CA LEU A 85 3.18 -13.44 -2.90
C LEU A 85 2.90 -14.76 -2.15
N PRO A 86 3.24 -15.92 -2.74
CA PRO A 86 3.23 -17.19 -2.03
C PRO A 86 4.13 -17.16 -0.79
N SER A 87 3.67 -17.72 0.33
CA SER A 87 4.45 -17.84 1.56
C SER A 87 4.11 -19.13 2.32
N ARG A 88 4.87 -19.46 3.38
CA ARG A 88 4.74 -20.71 4.13
C ARG A 88 3.33 -20.99 4.69
N PHE A 89 2.62 -19.94 5.11
CA PHE A 89 1.32 -20.07 5.79
C PHE A 89 0.13 -19.61 4.93
N GLY A 90 0.36 -19.37 3.63
CA GLY A 90 -0.63 -18.82 2.70
C GLY A 90 -0.03 -17.69 1.86
N GLU A 91 -0.87 -16.97 1.14
CA GLU A 91 -0.40 -15.89 0.27
C GLU A 91 -0.38 -14.56 1.05
N LYS A 92 0.81 -13.95 1.12
CA LYS A 92 0.98 -12.61 1.67
C LYS A 92 0.48 -11.59 0.67
N ILE A 93 -0.32 -10.63 1.12
CA ILE A 93 -0.88 -9.58 0.27
C ILE A 93 -0.40 -8.23 0.78
N VAL A 94 0.08 -7.39 -0.13
CA VAL A 94 0.46 -6.01 0.16
C VAL A 94 -0.33 -5.10 -0.77
N LEU A 95 -0.98 -4.08 -0.20
CA LEU A 95 -1.66 -3.03 -0.94
C LEU A 95 -0.92 -1.73 -0.69
N ARG A 96 -0.33 -1.16 -1.74
CA ARG A 96 0.23 0.18 -1.71
C ARG A 96 -0.80 1.18 -2.17
N LEU A 97 -1.06 2.18 -1.34
CA LEU A 97 -1.86 3.34 -1.70
C LEU A 97 -1.11 4.17 -2.75
N LEU A 98 -1.72 4.39 -3.91
CA LEU A 98 -1.25 5.33 -4.92
C LEU A 98 -2.20 6.53 -4.87
N ASP A 99 -1.78 7.57 -4.15
CA ASP A 99 -2.48 8.84 -4.15
C ASP A 99 -1.89 9.73 -5.25
N SER A 100 -2.53 9.74 -6.42
CA SER A 100 -2.15 10.64 -7.53
C SER A 100 -2.45 12.11 -7.25
N SER A 101 -3.16 12.41 -6.15
CA SER A 101 -3.37 13.79 -5.67
C SER A 101 -2.33 14.24 -4.66
N ALA A 102 -1.37 13.37 -4.27
CA ALA A 102 -0.22 13.78 -3.48
C ALA A 102 0.58 14.81 -4.29
N ALA A 103 0.38 16.06 -3.91
CA ALA A 103 0.90 17.29 -4.47
C ALA A 103 2.20 17.13 -5.28
N GLN A 104 2.20 17.68 -6.49
CA GLN A 104 3.39 18.32 -7.03
C GLN A 104 3.84 19.33 -5.97
N LEU A 105 4.76 18.93 -5.10
CA LEU A 105 5.37 19.83 -4.15
C LEU A 105 6.30 20.75 -4.95
N ASP A 106 5.95 22.03 -4.99
CA ASP A 106 6.84 23.03 -5.55
C ASP A 106 8.13 23.05 -4.74
N LEU A 107 9.27 23.17 -5.44
CA LEU A 107 10.58 23.21 -4.80
C LEU A 107 10.68 24.35 -3.78
N ASP A 108 9.97 25.46 -4.00
CA ASP A 108 9.86 26.60 -3.08
C ASP A 108 9.18 26.24 -1.74
N GLN A 109 8.34 25.19 -1.73
CA GLN A 109 7.71 24.68 -0.50
C GLN A 109 8.61 23.68 0.23
N LEU A 110 9.49 22.99 -0.50
CA LEU A 110 10.42 22.00 0.03
C LEU A 110 11.70 22.63 0.60
N VAL A 111 12.18 23.71 -0.03
CA VAL A 111 13.42 24.38 0.34
C VAL A 111 13.10 25.79 0.77
N THR A 112 13.00 26.00 2.08
CA THR A 112 12.68 27.30 2.68
C THR A 112 13.89 28.22 2.76
N ASP A 113 15.10 27.67 2.71
CA ASP A 113 16.33 28.46 2.69
C ASP A 113 16.58 29.04 1.28
N PRO A 114 16.62 30.37 1.11
CA PRO A 114 16.76 30.98 -0.21
C PRO A 114 18.08 30.65 -0.92
N VAL A 115 19.16 30.45 -0.16
CA VAL A 115 20.49 30.15 -0.72
C VAL A 115 20.52 28.72 -1.25
N ALA A 116 20.12 27.74 -0.44
CA ALA A 116 20.01 26.35 -0.85
C ALA A 116 19.04 26.17 -2.03
N LEU A 117 17.92 26.91 -2.05
CA LEU A 117 16.96 26.86 -3.15
C LEU A 117 17.58 27.35 -4.47
N ALA A 118 18.36 28.43 -4.42
CA ALA A 118 19.06 28.95 -5.59
C ALA A 118 20.13 27.96 -6.11
N GLU A 119 20.90 27.36 -5.21
CA GLU A 119 21.92 26.35 -5.55
C GLU A 119 21.29 25.11 -6.18
N ILE A 120 20.24 24.56 -5.59
CA ILE A 120 19.53 23.37 -6.12
C ILE A 120 18.95 23.67 -7.50
N ARG A 121 18.40 24.88 -7.72
CA ARG A 121 17.88 25.31 -9.03
C ARG A 121 18.99 25.47 -10.06
N ASP A 122 20.16 26.00 -9.68
CA ASP A 122 21.31 26.11 -10.57
C ASP A 122 21.87 24.73 -10.95
N MET A 123 21.93 23.80 -9.99
CA MET A 123 22.32 22.41 -10.25
C MET A 123 21.35 21.71 -11.21
N GLY A 124 20.04 21.85 -11.00
CA GLY A 124 19.02 21.21 -11.84
C GLY A 124 18.92 21.74 -13.28
N ARG A 125 19.57 22.89 -13.58
CA ARG A 125 19.68 23.45 -14.93
C ARG A 125 20.89 22.95 -15.70
N LYS A 126 21.85 22.33 -15.02
CA LYS A 126 23.05 21.74 -15.67
C LYS A 126 22.69 20.33 -16.17
N PRO A 127 23.06 19.99 -17.41
CA PRO A 127 22.74 18.70 -18.02
C PRO A 127 23.37 17.51 -17.31
#